data_AF-A0A7X6XAB2-F1
#
_entry.id   AF-A0A7X6XAB2-F1
#
_cell.length_a   1.000
_cell.length_b   1.000
_cell.length_c   1.000
_cell.angle_alpha   90.00
_cell.angle_beta   90.00
_cell.angle_gamma   90.00
#
_symmetry.space_group_name_H-M   'P 1'
#
loop_
_entity.id
_entity.type
_entity.pdbx_description
1 polymer ?
#
loop_
_entity_poly.entity_id
_entity_poly.type
_entity_poly.pdbx_seq_one_letter_code
_entity_poly.pdbx_strand_id
1 'polypeptide(L)'
;MLTPKQREKLSYYFGHNDFEDKDALAIYPFRYETREIKAESEWQVGDELLFSARIISPISIFRKSAKQAMVRFEVQTETGLYKILSFNPYLKKNLEGQQVTILGKLSKPNEITATSVNQKPIHEQLGIFPVYPLKGSLKQYQMRQIMKKVVSENATSLPERVPASLMERYRLLSTRQSIKQVHVPTSLKHLNYALRTLKYTEFLEYQTALQLQKEL
;
A
#
# COMPACT_ATOMS: atom_id res chain seq x y z
N MET A 1 4.46 20.81 -0.12
CA MET A 1 5.80 20.63 0.48
C MET A 1 5.77 19.66 1.64
N LEU A 2 6.69 18.69 1.67
CA LEU A 2 6.87 17.73 2.77
C LEU A 2 7.25 18.41 4.09
N THR A 3 6.83 17.84 5.22
CA THR A 3 7.20 18.35 6.55
C THR A 3 8.67 18.02 6.88
N PRO A 4 9.33 18.76 7.79
CA PRO A 4 10.71 18.48 8.19
C PRO A 4 10.93 17.03 8.64
N LYS A 5 9.99 16.49 9.44
CA LYS A 5 10.01 15.08 9.87
C LYS A 5 9.85 14.08 8.73
N GLN A 6 9.09 14.42 7.67
CA GLN A 6 8.98 13.58 6.49
C GLN A 6 10.28 13.59 5.69
N ARG A 7 10.91 14.77 5.54
CA ARG A 7 12.18 14.92 4.83
C ARG A 7 13.33 14.19 5.53
N GLU A 8 13.43 14.32 6.85
CA GLU A 8 14.38 13.56 7.68
C GLU A 8 14.24 12.04 7.48
N LYS A 9 13.01 11.52 7.40
CA LYS A 9 12.81 10.09 7.14
C LYS A 9 13.16 9.66 5.72
N LEU A 10 13.03 10.56 4.75
CA LEU A 10 13.36 10.28 3.36
C LEU A 10 14.88 10.39 3.10
N SER A 11 15.62 11.18 3.88
CA SER A 11 17.07 11.31 3.68
C SER A 11 17.81 9.97 3.79
N TYR A 12 17.29 9.01 4.56
CA TYR A 12 17.80 7.64 4.60
C TYR A 12 17.79 6.92 3.22
N TYR A 13 16.93 7.32 2.29
CA TYR A 13 16.90 6.78 0.93
C TYR A 13 18.03 7.31 0.08
N PHE A 14 18.24 8.63 0.14
CA PHE A 14 19.22 9.36 -0.66
C PHE A 14 20.63 9.33 -0.06
N GLY A 15 20.76 9.08 1.24
CA GLY A 15 22.04 9.14 1.95
C GLY A 15 22.49 10.56 2.32
N HIS A 16 21.70 11.58 1.97
CA HIS A 16 21.92 12.98 2.30
C HIS A 16 20.57 13.71 2.50
N ASN A 17 20.61 14.88 3.14
CA ASN A 17 19.43 15.72 3.39
C ASN A 17 19.11 16.66 2.23
N ASP A 18 20.03 16.81 1.28
CA ASP A 18 19.92 17.75 0.15
C ASP A 18 19.22 17.10 -1.05
N PHE A 19 17.90 16.97 -0.99
CA PHE A 19 17.08 16.45 -2.09
C PHE A 19 15.83 17.30 -2.25
N GLU A 20 15.28 17.37 -3.45
CA GLU A 20 13.99 17.99 -3.72
C GLU A 20 12.85 17.00 -3.47
N ASP A 21 11.67 17.50 -3.08
CA ASP A 21 10.51 16.62 -2.84
C ASP A 21 10.19 15.73 -4.06
N LYS A 22 10.44 16.22 -5.29
CA LYS A 22 10.25 15.48 -6.54
C LYS A 22 11.17 14.25 -6.68
N ASP A 23 12.33 14.24 -6.04
CA ASP A 23 13.30 13.14 -6.13
C ASP A 23 12.73 11.87 -5.49
N ALA A 24 11.79 12.03 -4.54
CA ALA A 24 11.08 10.91 -3.93
C ALA A 24 10.25 10.11 -4.94
N LEU A 25 9.87 10.68 -6.09
CA LEU A 25 9.17 9.97 -7.16
C LEU A 25 10.00 8.84 -7.79
N ALA A 26 11.32 8.85 -7.62
CA ALA A 26 12.18 7.75 -8.07
C ALA A 26 12.13 6.52 -7.14
N ILE A 27 11.50 6.63 -5.96
CA ILE A 27 11.36 5.53 -5.01
C ILE A 27 10.15 4.68 -5.41
N TYR A 28 10.35 3.76 -6.36
CA TYR A 28 9.27 2.93 -6.87
C TYR A 28 8.79 1.86 -5.88
N PRO A 29 7.47 1.55 -5.86
CA PRO A 29 6.97 0.36 -5.18
C PRO A 29 7.48 -0.91 -5.87
N PHE A 30 7.81 -1.94 -5.08
CA PHE A 30 8.27 -3.23 -5.62
C PHE A 30 7.13 -4.26 -5.78
N ARG A 31 5.99 -4.05 -5.12
CA ARG A 31 4.76 -4.84 -5.30
C ARG A 31 3.52 -4.02 -4.94
N TYR A 32 2.36 -4.60 -5.21
CA TYR A 32 1.05 -4.00 -4.91
C TYR A 32 0.18 -5.02 -4.17
N GLU A 33 -0.49 -4.58 -3.12
CA GLU A 33 -1.47 -5.36 -2.35
C GLU A 33 -2.88 -4.88 -2.71
N THR A 34 -3.76 -5.79 -3.10
CA THR A 34 -5.16 -5.49 -3.40
C THR A 34 -6.02 -5.77 -2.19
N ARG A 35 -6.94 -4.86 -1.88
CA ARG A 35 -7.93 -5.04 -0.82
C ARG A 35 -9.30 -4.79 -1.39
N GLU A 36 -10.09 -5.85 -1.41
CA GLU A 36 -11.44 -5.89 -1.95
C GLU A 36 -12.35 -6.55 -0.93
N ILE A 37 -13.64 -6.24 -1.01
CA ILE A 37 -14.65 -6.91 -0.19
C ILE A 37 -15.03 -8.19 -0.93
N LYS A 38 -14.96 -9.30 -0.22
CA LYS A 38 -15.45 -10.59 -0.67
C LYS A 38 -16.70 -10.94 0.11
N ALA A 39 -17.74 -11.44 -0.58
CA ALA A 39 -18.97 -11.87 0.06
C ALA A 39 -18.67 -12.97 1.09
N GLU A 40 -19.33 -12.91 2.25
CA GLU A 40 -19.05 -13.83 3.37
C GLU A 40 -19.26 -15.30 2.97
N SER A 41 -20.25 -15.57 2.12
CA SER A 41 -20.53 -16.90 1.56
C SER A 41 -19.40 -17.49 0.71
N GLU A 42 -18.46 -16.66 0.24
CA GLU A 42 -17.36 -17.09 -0.62
C GLU A 42 -16.04 -17.25 0.15
N TRP A 43 -16.02 -16.95 1.45
CA TRP A 43 -14.79 -16.98 2.25
C TRP A 43 -14.23 -18.40 2.35
N GLN A 44 -12.94 -18.53 2.08
CA GLN A 44 -12.21 -19.79 2.15
C GLN A 44 -11.03 -19.69 3.11
N VAL A 45 -10.74 -20.79 3.81
CA VAL A 45 -9.56 -20.87 4.67
C VAL A 45 -8.32 -20.60 3.81
N GLY A 46 -7.54 -19.61 4.21
CA GLY A 46 -6.42 -19.10 3.43
C GLY A 46 -6.62 -17.69 2.87
N ASP A 47 -7.87 -17.24 2.72
CA ASP A 47 -8.19 -15.91 2.17
C ASP A 47 -7.70 -14.78 3.08
N GLU A 48 -7.18 -13.72 2.47
CA GLU A 48 -7.01 -12.43 3.13
C GLU A 48 -8.29 -11.61 2.94
N LEU A 49 -8.94 -11.27 4.07
CA LEU A 49 -10.26 -10.68 4.13
C LEU A 49 -10.20 -9.27 4.70
N LEU A 50 -10.95 -8.36 4.08
CA LEU A 50 -11.26 -7.03 4.60
C LEU A 50 -12.77 -6.93 4.82
N PHE A 51 -13.20 -6.76 6.06
CA PHE A 51 -14.63 -6.75 6.40
C PHE A 51 -14.92 -5.88 7.64
N SER A 52 -16.18 -5.48 7.77
CA SER A 52 -16.69 -4.76 8.93
C SER A 52 -17.37 -5.76 9.87
N ALA A 53 -17.15 -5.64 11.17
CA ALA A 53 -17.80 -6.48 12.17
C ALA A 53 -17.98 -5.72 13.49
N ARG A 54 -18.93 -6.18 14.31
CA ARG A 54 -19.14 -5.69 15.67
C ARG A 54 -18.41 -6.60 16.65
N ILE A 55 -17.64 -6.03 17.58
CA ILE A 55 -17.04 -6.81 18.66
C ILE A 55 -18.13 -7.17 19.68
N ILE A 56 -18.28 -8.46 19.97
CA ILE A 56 -19.33 -8.98 20.87
C ILE A 56 -18.78 -9.59 22.17
N SER A 57 -17.46 -9.70 22.30
CA SER A 57 -16.82 -10.19 23.53
C SER A 57 -15.79 -9.18 24.05
N PRO A 58 -15.49 -9.23 25.35
CA PRO A 58 -14.34 -8.50 25.88
C PRO A 58 -13.05 -8.99 25.22
N ILE A 59 -12.09 -8.08 25.08
CA ILE A 59 -10.77 -8.39 24.53
C ILE A 59 -9.94 -9.08 25.62
N SER A 60 -9.70 -10.38 25.43
CA SER A 60 -8.86 -11.18 26.32
C SER A 60 -7.40 -11.12 25.86
N ILE A 61 -6.49 -10.75 26.76
CA ILE A 61 -5.05 -10.78 26.49
C ILE A 61 -4.51 -12.13 26.96
N PHE A 62 -3.86 -12.87 26.07
CA PHE A 62 -3.15 -14.09 26.41
C PHE A 62 -1.66 -13.96 26.06
N ARG A 63 -0.80 -14.25 27.03
CA ARG A 63 0.65 -14.27 26.81
C ARG A 63 1.07 -15.69 26.48
N LYS A 64 1.52 -15.92 25.25
CA LYS A 64 2.11 -17.20 24.85
C LYS A 64 3.55 -17.34 25.37
N SER A 65 4.24 -16.22 25.58
CA SER A 65 5.56 -16.15 26.23
C SER A 65 5.83 -14.73 26.78
N ALA A 66 6.94 -14.54 27.49
CA ALA A 66 7.38 -13.23 28.01
C ALA A 66 7.51 -12.14 26.91
N LYS A 67 7.71 -12.52 25.65
CA LYS A 67 7.87 -11.60 24.50
C LYS A 67 6.70 -11.58 23.53
N GLN A 68 5.70 -12.45 23.69
CA GLN A 68 4.57 -12.57 22.75
C GLN A 68 3.23 -12.50 23.49
N ALA A 69 2.69 -11.28 23.55
CA ALA A 69 1.33 -11.02 23.97
C ALA A 69 0.42 -11.00 22.73
N MET A 70 -0.69 -11.74 22.81
CA MET A 70 -1.71 -11.80 21.76
C MET A 70 -3.06 -11.47 22.38
N VAL A 71 -4.01 -11.04 21.57
CA VAL A 71 -5.38 -10.82 22.01
C VAL A 71 -6.37 -11.67 21.23
N ARG A 72 -7.39 -12.12 21.93
CA ARG A 72 -8.53 -12.85 21.38
C ARG A 72 -9.84 -12.18 21.76
N PHE A 73 -10.73 -12.09 20.79
CA PHE A 73 -12.09 -11.61 20.95
C PHE A 73 -12.97 -12.18 19.85
N GLU A 74 -14.27 -12.10 20.04
CA GLU A 74 -15.27 -12.56 19.08
C GLU A 74 -15.94 -11.37 18.42
N VAL A 75 -16.23 -11.54 17.13
CA VAL A 75 -16.92 -10.54 16.33
C VAL A 75 -18.12 -11.15 15.63
N GLN A 76 -19.14 -10.33 15.45
CA GLN A 76 -20.33 -10.63 14.67
C GLN A 76 -20.30 -9.82 13.37
N THR A 77 -20.38 -10.52 12.24
CA THR A 77 -20.67 -9.94 10.93
C THR A 77 -22.19 -9.95 10.70
N GLU A 78 -22.64 -9.65 9.48
CA GLU A 78 -24.06 -9.74 9.15
C GLU A 78 -24.58 -11.18 9.23
N THR A 79 -23.76 -12.17 8.87
CA THR A 79 -24.22 -13.56 8.72
C THR A 79 -23.48 -14.58 9.59
N GLY A 80 -22.41 -14.19 10.29
CA GLY A 80 -21.55 -15.14 11.01
C GLY A 80 -20.89 -14.59 12.27
N LEU A 81 -20.30 -15.52 13.02
CA LEU A 81 -19.53 -15.27 14.24
C LEU A 81 -18.10 -15.78 14.04
N TYR A 82 -17.13 -14.91 14.31
CA TYR A 82 -15.72 -15.22 14.10
C TYR A 82 -14.90 -14.92 15.35
N LYS A 83 -13.98 -15.84 15.66
CA LYS A 83 -12.92 -15.63 16.63
C LYS A 83 -11.79 -14.88 15.95
N ILE A 84 -11.41 -13.75 16.51
CA ILE A 84 -10.30 -12.94 16.04
C ILE A 84 -9.08 -13.18 16.90
N LEU A 85 -7.96 -13.48 16.26
CA LEU A 85 -6.65 -13.57 16.86
C LEU A 85 -5.78 -12.42 16.36
N SER A 86 -5.34 -11.53 17.24
CA SER A 86 -4.48 -10.40 16.87
C SER A 86 -3.17 -10.41 17.67
N PHE A 87 -2.07 -10.20 16.96
CA PHE A 87 -0.74 -10.03 17.56
C PHE A 87 -0.48 -8.58 18.01
N ASN A 88 -1.48 -7.70 17.95
CA ASN A 88 -1.38 -6.34 18.48
C ASN A 88 -1.94 -6.28 19.91
N PRO A 89 -1.09 -6.30 20.96
CA PRO A 89 -1.55 -6.26 22.35
C PRO A 89 -2.12 -4.90 22.77
N TYR A 90 -1.91 -3.85 21.96
CA TYR A 90 -2.36 -2.49 22.24
C TYR A 90 -3.77 -2.19 21.72
N LEU A 91 -4.53 -3.21 21.31
CA LEU A 91 -5.94 -3.02 20.99
C LEU A 91 -6.66 -2.50 22.24
N LYS A 92 -7.38 -1.37 22.07
CA LYS A 92 -8.06 -0.69 23.17
C LYS A 92 -9.07 -1.65 23.80
N LYS A 93 -9.00 -1.83 25.11
CA LYS A 93 -9.92 -2.73 25.84
C LYS A 93 -11.39 -2.33 25.71
N ASN A 94 -11.68 -1.05 25.44
CA ASN A 94 -13.04 -0.51 25.39
C ASN A 94 -13.73 -0.65 24.01
N LEU A 95 -13.25 -1.53 23.12
CA LEU A 95 -13.84 -1.71 21.79
C LEU A 95 -15.04 -2.67 21.78
N GLU A 96 -15.38 -3.29 22.92
CA GLU A 96 -16.57 -4.12 23.05
C GLU A 96 -17.84 -3.35 22.64
N GLY A 97 -18.69 -4.00 21.85
CA GLY A 97 -19.90 -3.40 21.29
C GLY A 97 -19.67 -2.44 20.11
N GLN A 98 -18.41 -2.12 19.77
CA GLN A 98 -18.11 -1.17 18.70
C GLN A 98 -17.96 -1.87 17.35
N GLN A 99 -18.26 -1.13 16.29
CA GLN A 99 -18.01 -1.55 14.92
C GLN A 99 -16.55 -1.28 14.55
N VAL A 100 -15.91 -2.27 13.94
CA VAL A 100 -14.51 -2.22 13.52
C VAL A 100 -14.37 -2.76 12.10
N THR A 101 -13.36 -2.26 11.40
CA THR A 101 -12.87 -2.84 10.14
C THR A 101 -11.66 -3.72 10.46
N ILE A 102 -11.70 -4.95 9.97
CA ILE A 102 -10.69 -5.98 10.20
C ILE A 102 -10.07 -6.35 8.87
N LEU A 103 -8.73 -6.35 8.83
CA LEU A 103 -7.94 -6.97 7.77
C LEU A 103 -7.22 -8.18 8.37
N GLY A 104 -7.43 -9.37 7.83
CA GLY A 104 -6.84 -10.58 8.37
C GLY A 104 -7.01 -11.78 7.48
N LYS A 105 -6.30 -12.85 7.83
CA LYS A 105 -6.36 -14.12 7.11
C LYS A 105 -7.34 -15.07 7.80
N LEU A 106 -8.27 -15.66 7.06
CA LEU A 106 -9.10 -16.75 7.58
C LEU A 106 -8.21 -17.98 7.78
N SER A 107 -7.80 -18.21 9.03
CA SER A 107 -6.83 -19.24 9.39
C SER A 107 -7.44 -20.63 9.56
N LYS A 108 -8.68 -20.70 10.04
CA LYS A 108 -9.49 -21.92 10.20
C LYS A 108 -10.97 -21.54 10.02
N PRO A 109 -11.89 -22.52 9.91
CA PRO A 109 -13.31 -22.21 9.99
C PRO A 109 -13.62 -21.38 11.23
N ASN A 110 -14.25 -20.22 11.03
CA ASN A 110 -14.65 -19.27 12.08
C ASN A 110 -13.49 -18.67 12.91
N GLU A 111 -12.22 -18.78 12.48
CA GLU A 111 -11.06 -18.19 13.17
C GLU A 111 -10.21 -17.36 12.20
N ILE A 112 -10.14 -16.06 12.44
CA ILE A 112 -9.42 -15.08 11.61
C ILE A 112 -8.21 -14.56 12.38
N THR A 113 -7.04 -14.68 11.76
CA THR A 113 -5.82 -14.04 12.25
C THR A 113 -5.75 -12.62 11.70
N ALA A 114 -6.02 -11.63 12.55
CA ALA A 114 -6.06 -10.23 12.16
C ALA A 114 -4.65 -9.63 12.05
N THR A 115 -4.36 -9.06 10.89
CA THR A 115 -3.18 -8.22 10.63
C THR A 115 -3.45 -6.78 11.06
N SER A 116 -4.70 -6.32 10.93
CA SER A 116 -5.14 -5.00 11.39
C SER A 116 -6.57 -5.03 11.92
N VAL A 117 -6.81 -4.28 12.99
CA VAL A 117 -8.14 -4.02 13.55
C VAL A 117 -8.19 -2.52 13.88
N ASN A 118 -9.15 -1.80 13.30
CA ASN A 118 -9.29 -0.36 13.50
C ASN A 118 -10.75 0.08 13.27
N GLN A 119 -11.07 1.33 13.59
CA GLN A 119 -12.42 1.89 13.46
C GLN A 119 -12.57 2.78 12.23
N LYS A 120 -11.63 2.72 11.28
CA LYS A 120 -11.73 3.51 10.06
C LYS A 120 -12.77 2.89 9.14
N PRO A 121 -13.49 3.69 8.35
CA PRO A 121 -14.44 3.17 7.38
C PRO A 121 -13.79 2.17 6.42
N ILE A 122 -14.51 1.11 6.06
CA ILE A 122 -14.00 0.07 5.16
C ILE A 122 -13.64 0.64 3.79
N HIS A 123 -14.43 1.59 3.27
CA HIS A 123 -14.23 2.20 1.96
C HIS A 123 -12.90 2.96 1.83
N GLU A 124 -12.36 3.50 2.92
CA GLU A 124 -11.04 4.14 2.94
C GLU A 124 -9.88 3.13 2.87
N GLN A 125 -10.17 1.85 3.11
CA GLN A 125 -9.19 0.77 3.19
C GLN A 125 -9.25 -0.15 1.96
N LEU A 126 -10.14 0.13 1.01
CA LEU A 126 -10.24 -0.57 -0.26
C LEU A 126 -9.26 -0.03 -1.29
N GLY A 127 -8.96 -0.88 -2.27
CA GLY A 127 -8.19 -0.53 -3.45
C GLY A 127 -6.80 -1.15 -3.46
N ILE A 128 -5.91 -0.52 -4.20
CA ILE A 128 -4.58 -1.04 -4.51
C ILE A 128 -3.56 -0.24 -3.71
N PHE A 129 -2.77 -0.93 -2.90
CA PHE A 129 -1.79 -0.34 -2.01
C PHE A 129 -0.39 -0.68 -2.48
N PRO A 130 0.38 0.31 -2.97
CA PRO A 130 1.77 0.10 -3.29
C PRO A 130 2.57 -0.21 -2.02
N VAL A 131 3.53 -1.13 -2.17
CA VAL A 131 4.45 -1.56 -1.12
C VAL A 131 5.85 -1.13 -1.52
N TYR A 132 6.44 -0.30 -0.68
CA TYR A 132 7.74 0.34 -0.93
C TYR A 132 8.86 -0.38 -0.19
N PRO A 133 10.09 -0.38 -0.71
CA PRO A 133 11.24 -0.73 0.12
C PRO A 133 11.28 0.25 1.28
N LEU A 134 11.45 -0.22 2.52
CA LEU A 134 11.49 0.62 3.72
C LEU A 134 12.93 0.79 4.21
N LYS A 135 13.30 2.02 4.58
CA LYS A 135 14.55 2.34 5.28
C LYS A 135 14.28 3.03 6.62
N GLY A 136 15.15 2.78 7.59
CA GLY A 136 15.07 3.38 8.93
C GLY A 136 13.77 3.05 9.66
N SER A 137 13.15 4.07 10.28
CA SER A 137 11.92 3.92 11.07
C SER A 137 10.62 4.16 10.28
N LEU A 138 10.71 4.26 8.95
CA LEU A 138 9.56 4.56 8.10
C LEU A 138 8.64 3.34 7.98
N LYS A 139 7.33 3.55 8.14
CA LYS A 139 6.30 2.53 7.95
C LYS A 139 5.62 2.67 6.58
N GLN A 140 5.10 1.56 6.04
CA GLN A 140 4.39 1.54 4.74
C GLN A 140 3.29 2.62 4.63
N TYR A 141 2.49 2.80 5.69
CA TYR A 141 1.44 3.83 5.68
C TYR A 141 2.01 5.25 5.58
N GLN A 142 3.15 5.53 6.22
CA GLN A 142 3.80 6.84 6.17
C GLN A 142 4.35 7.09 4.77
N MET A 143 5.02 6.09 4.19
CA MET A 143 5.56 6.16 2.84
C MET A 143 4.45 6.44 1.81
N ARG A 144 3.32 5.71 1.87
CA ARG A 144 2.18 5.97 0.99
C ARG A 144 1.61 7.38 1.14
N GLN A 145 1.54 7.92 2.36
CA GLN A 145 1.05 9.28 2.59
C GLN A 145 2.01 10.34 2.03
N ILE A 146 3.33 10.13 2.22
CA ILE A 146 4.37 10.95 1.61
C ILE A 146 4.23 10.92 0.10
N MET A 147 4.17 9.74 -0.52
CA MET A 147 4.10 9.60 -1.98
C MET A 147 2.83 10.19 -2.56
N LYS A 148 1.66 10.02 -1.92
CA LYS A 148 0.42 10.70 -2.35
C LYS A 148 0.61 12.22 -2.44
N LYS A 149 1.26 12.82 -1.44
CA LYS A 149 1.54 14.26 -1.41
C LYS A 149 2.55 14.66 -2.49
N VAL A 150 3.69 13.97 -2.57
CA VAL A 150 4.72 14.27 -3.57
C VAL A 150 4.16 14.18 -4.99
N VAL A 151 3.42 13.11 -5.30
CA VAL A 151 2.78 12.92 -6.61
C VAL A 151 1.80 14.04 -6.92
N SER A 152 0.95 14.43 -5.96
CA SER A 152 -0.03 15.49 -6.18
C SER A 152 0.62 16.85 -6.49
N GLU A 153 1.76 17.13 -5.87
CA GLU A 153 2.45 18.41 -5.97
C GLU A 153 3.43 18.48 -7.15
N ASN A 154 4.07 17.35 -7.53
CA ASN A 154 5.23 17.36 -8.43
C ASN A 154 5.01 16.59 -9.74
N ALA A 155 4.01 15.70 -9.85
CA ALA A 155 3.88 14.88 -11.06
C ALA A 155 3.55 15.69 -12.32
N THR A 156 2.96 16.89 -12.16
CA THR A 156 2.49 17.72 -13.29
C THR A 156 3.63 18.43 -14.02
N SER A 157 4.78 18.66 -13.37
CA SER A 157 5.94 19.35 -13.96
C SER A 157 6.98 18.41 -14.57
N LEU A 158 6.69 17.10 -14.61
CA LEU A 158 7.64 16.13 -15.15
C LEU A 158 7.70 16.21 -16.68
N PRO A 159 8.90 16.27 -17.27
CA PRO A 159 9.04 16.23 -18.73
C PRO A 159 8.63 14.86 -19.27
N GLU A 160 8.14 14.86 -20.51
CA GLU A 160 7.93 13.62 -21.24
C GLU A 160 9.28 12.99 -21.59
N ARG A 161 9.44 11.70 -21.24
CA ARG A 161 10.70 10.95 -21.43
C ARG A 161 10.71 10.18 -22.74
N VAL A 162 9.56 10.04 -23.38
CA VAL A 162 9.39 9.31 -24.63
C VAL A 162 8.87 10.29 -25.69
N PRO A 163 9.44 10.31 -26.91
CA PRO A 163 8.93 11.13 -28.01
C PRO A 163 7.45 10.88 -28.30
N ALA A 164 6.70 11.94 -28.60
CA ALA A 164 5.25 11.88 -28.84
C ALA A 164 4.84 10.85 -29.90
N SER A 165 5.63 10.71 -30.98
CA SER A 165 5.39 9.73 -32.03
C SER A 165 5.42 8.27 -31.53
N LEU A 166 6.32 7.94 -30.61
CA LEU A 166 6.39 6.61 -30.01
C LEU A 166 5.28 6.41 -28.97
N MET A 167 4.93 7.46 -28.23
CA MET A 167 3.80 7.41 -27.30
C MET A 167 2.50 7.08 -28.03
N GLU A 168 2.22 7.74 -29.15
CA GLU A 168 1.04 7.50 -29.97
C GLU A 168 1.06 6.09 -30.57
N ARG A 169 2.16 5.71 -31.22
CA ARG A 169 2.33 4.40 -31.88
C ARG A 169 2.11 3.23 -30.91
N TYR A 170 2.65 3.33 -29.69
CA TYR A 170 2.60 2.25 -28.71
C TYR A 170 1.52 2.43 -27.63
N ARG A 171 0.70 3.50 -27.75
CA ARG A 171 -0.36 3.87 -26.80
C ARG A 171 0.16 4.02 -25.38
N LEU A 172 1.33 4.62 -25.22
CA LEU A 172 1.98 4.80 -23.92
C LEU A 172 1.31 5.95 -23.16
N LEU A 173 1.30 5.82 -21.84
CA LEU A 173 0.85 6.91 -20.98
C LEU A 173 1.89 8.03 -20.96
N SER A 174 1.46 9.23 -20.58
CA SER A 174 2.38 10.32 -20.29
C SER A 174 3.25 10.02 -19.05
N THR A 175 4.43 10.65 -18.90
CA THR A 175 5.28 10.48 -17.71
C THR A 175 4.47 10.74 -16.44
N ARG A 176 3.74 11.87 -16.40
CA ARG A 176 2.85 12.25 -15.30
C ARG A 176 1.83 11.15 -14.97
N GLN A 177 1.14 10.63 -15.99
CA GLN A 177 0.12 9.60 -15.81
C GLN A 177 0.73 8.31 -15.26
N SER A 178 1.90 7.92 -15.79
CA SER A 178 2.60 6.71 -15.38
C SER A 178 3.05 6.76 -13.93
N ILE A 179 3.71 7.85 -13.53
CA ILE A 179 4.13 8.08 -12.14
C ILE A 179 2.91 8.10 -11.21
N LYS A 180 1.85 8.83 -11.57
CA LYS A 180 0.64 8.89 -10.76
C LYS A 180 0.04 7.52 -10.50
N GLN A 181 -0.10 6.67 -11.53
CA GLN A 181 -0.75 5.37 -11.38
C GLN A 181 0.13 4.34 -10.66
N VAL A 182 1.46 4.44 -10.75
CA VAL A 182 2.38 3.57 -10.02
C VAL A 182 2.40 3.90 -8.52
N HIS A 183 2.36 5.17 -8.14
CA HIS A 183 2.35 5.55 -6.73
C HIS A 183 0.95 5.64 -6.11
N VAL A 184 -0.06 5.95 -6.91
CA VAL A 184 -1.46 6.13 -6.50
C VAL A 184 -2.39 5.43 -7.52
N PRO A 185 -2.33 4.09 -7.58
CA PRO A 185 -3.11 3.31 -8.54
C PRO A 185 -4.61 3.47 -8.32
N THR A 186 -5.32 3.69 -9.42
CA THR A 186 -6.79 3.79 -9.44
C THR A 186 -7.47 2.48 -9.81
N SER A 187 -6.78 1.62 -10.57
CA SER A 187 -7.24 0.28 -10.94
C SER A 187 -6.06 -0.56 -11.43
N LEU A 188 -6.20 -1.88 -11.41
CA LEU A 188 -5.16 -2.80 -11.89
C LEU A 188 -4.86 -2.57 -13.38
N LYS A 189 -5.89 -2.28 -14.18
CA LYS A 189 -5.75 -1.97 -15.61
C LYS A 189 -4.86 -0.75 -15.85
N HIS A 190 -5.13 0.37 -15.17
CA HIS A 190 -4.34 1.60 -15.33
C HIS A 190 -2.93 1.45 -14.75
N LEU A 191 -2.79 0.74 -13.63
CA LEU A 191 -1.49 0.38 -13.08
C LEU A 191 -0.66 -0.41 -14.09
N ASN A 192 -1.24 -1.41 -14.75
CA ASN A 192 -0.54 -2.20 -15.76
C ASN A 192 -0.09 -1.37 -16.96
N TYR A 193 -0.92 -0.42 -17.44
CA TYR A 193 -0.51 0.50 -18.50
C TYR A 193 0.64 1.41 -18.09
N ALA A 194 0.64 1.89 -16.84
CA ALA A 194 1.71 2.70 -16.30
C ALA A 194 3.01 1.92 -16.14
N LEU A 195 2.96 0.71 -15.58
CA LEU A 195 4.12 -0.18 -15.47
C LEU A 195 4.69 -0.55 -16.84
N ARG A 196 3.82 -0.84 -17.83
CA ARG A 196 4.24 -1.08 -19.22
C ARG A 196 4.97 0.13 -19.79
N THR A 197 4.42 1.33 -19.56
CA THR A 197 5.00 2.57 -20.05
C THR A 197 6.38 2.82 -19.45
N LEU A 198 6.52 2.74 -18.12
CA LEU A 198 7.81 2.95 -17.46
C LEU A 198 8.87 1.94 -17.89
N LYS A 199 8.50 0.66 -18.01
CA LYS A 199 9.41 -0.37 -18.54
C LYS A 199 9.89 -0.04 -19.95
N TYR A 200 9.00 0.42 -20.82
CA TYR A 200 9.36 0.87 -22.16
C TYR A 200 10.28 2.10 -22.10
N THR A 201 9.95 3.09 -21.28
CA THR A 201 10.76 4.31 -21.11
C THR A 201 12.17 3.98 -20.67
N GLU A 202 12.34 3.16 -19.62
CA GLU A 202 13.65 2.75 -19.12
C GLU A 202 14.45 2.00 -20.19
N PHE A 203 13.81 1.09 -20.93
CA PHE A 203 14.46 0.37 -22.01
C PHE A 203 14.88 1.28 -23.17
N LEU A 204 14.03 2.23 -23.57
CA LEU A 204 14.32 3.19 -24.63
C LEU A 204 15.53 4.05 -24.26
N GLU A 205 15.55 4.60 -23.05
CA GLU A 205 16.66 5.41 -22.55
C GLU A 205 17.96 4.61 -22.49
N TYR A 206 17.91 3.38 -21.99
CA TYR A 206 19.07 2.49 -21.96
C TYR A 206 19.61 2.20 -23.36
N GLN A 207 18.75 1.84 -24.33
CA GLN A 207 19.16 1.58 -25.71
C GLN A 207 19.72 2.83 -26.39
N THR A 208 19.12 4.00 -26.14
CA THR A 208 19.60 5.27 -26.70
C THR A 208 20.98 5.61 -26.16
N ALA A 209 21.19 5.46 -24.84
CA ALA A 209 22.49 5.67 -24.21
C ALA A 209 23.56 4.72 -24.75
N LEU A 210 23.23 3.42 -24.90
CA LEU A 210 24.14 2.44 -25.50
C LEU A 210 24.51 2.79 -26.94
N GLN A 211 23.55 3.27 -27.74
CA GLN A 211 23.81 3.61 -29.14
C GLN A 211 24.71 4.84 -29.26
N LEU A 212 24.45 5.88 -28.45
CA LEU A 212 25.30 7.08 -28.41
C LEU A 212 26.75 6.75 -27.99
N GLN A 213 26.95 5.79 -27.10
CA GLN A 213 28.29 5.34 -26.71
C GLN A 213 29.04 4.58 -27.81
N LYS A 214 28.34 3.95 -28.77
CA LYS A 214 28.98 3.25 -29.90
C LYS A 214 29.43 4.20 -31.01
N GLU A 215 28.87 5.41 -31.04
CA GLU A 215 29.15 6.42 -32.06
C GLU A 215 30.25 7.41 -31.62
N LEU A 216 30.69 7.31 -30.36
CA LEU A 216 31.87 7.99 -29.80
C LEU A 216 33.12 7.11 -29.92
#